data_AF-A0A9D9LAR8-F1
#
_entry.id   AF-A0A9D9LAR8-F1
#
_cell.length_a   1.000
_cell.length_b   1.000
_cell.length_c   1.000
_cell.angle_alpha   90.00
_cell.angle_beta   90.00
_cell.angle_gamma   90.00
#
_symmetry.space_group_name_H-M   'P 1'
#
loop_
_entity.id
_entity.type
_entity.pdbx_description
1 polymer ?
#
loop_
_entity_poly.entity_id
_entity_poly.type
_entity_poly.pdbx_seq_one_letter_code
_entity_poly.pdbx_strand_id
1 'polypeptide(L)'
;IPPEVDAKLQEAGIKETVETCLRHRWMHYKYRLDPKRIMQINAKWGPLEWRLPEAHAIYWAERGREKWYLENDSFKRLSCDRMIFQSMNAAFQMGRLIYLKDIEHLEMTPNTALVDYVCKAYEEAGERNSEFAMKGGYVNFLVDATVTLYKFGEKAKAKEMMEKGRKYTPERFLGNLDDFVMKELAEDMEAASYQQAQGTVQGYLMNAYYQLAIDEDEVAESYVDIAKQLYDRYRRFVEGTEKRRALPPWEQMKKTSLEITKSRVPPAIAARLEERLPRTNEKFIPSAGEIEAPVVQ
;
A
#
# COMPACT_ATOMS: atom_id res chain seq x y z
N ILE A 1 -27.14 11.15 -16.02
CA ILE A 1 -28.14 11.96 -16.75
C ILE A 1 -29.28 11.03 -17.12
N PRO A 2 -30.56 11.40 -16.94
CA PRO A 2 -31.68 10.55 -17.34
C PRO A 2 -31.61 10.24 -18.85
N PRO A 3 -31.80 8.98 -19.29
CA PRO A 3 -31.70 8.60 -20.70
C PRO A 3 -32.59 9.43 -21.62
N GLU A 4 -33.73 9.91 -21.12
CA GLU A 4 -34.76 10.65 -21.84
C GLU A 4 -34.29 12.03 -22.35
N VAL A 5 -33.26 12.61 -21.71
CA VAL A 5 -32.70 13.93 -22.09
C VAL A 5 -31.29 13.85 -22.63
N ASP A 6 -30.65 12.67 -22.57
CA ASP A 6 -29.23 12.50 -22.91
C ASP A 6 -28.91 12.88 -24.36
N ALA A 7 -29.71 12.38 -25.31
CA ALA A 7 -29.54 12.66 -26.73
C ALA A 7 -29.68 14.17 -27.06
N LYS A 8 -30.64 14.85 -26.41
CA LYS A 8 -30.86 16.29 -26.62
C LYS A 8 -29.71 17.13 -26.08
N LEU A 9 -29.15 16.75 -24.93
CA LEU A 9 -27.99 17.43 -24.36
C LEU A 9 -26.72 17.19 -25.18
N GLN A 10 -26.58 15.99 -25.77
CA GLN A 10 -25.50 15.66 -26.69
C GLN A 10 -25.59 16.50 -27.97
N GLU A 11 -26.77 16.56 -28.60
CA GLU A 11 -27.03 17.36 -29.80
C GLU A 11 -26.77 18.85 -29.57
N ALA A 12 -27.16 19.35 -28.39
CA ALA A 12 -26.90 20.74 -27.98
C ALA A 12 -25.44 21.01 -27.58
N GLY A 13 -24.56 20.00 -27.51
CA GLY A 13 -23.16 20.16 -27.13
C GLY A 13 -22.92 20.57 -25.66
N ILE A 14 -23.92 20.46 -24.80
CA ILE A 14 -23.87 20.92 -23.39
C ILE A 14 -23.90 19.77 -22.37
N LYS A 15 -23.90 18.52 -22.82
CA LYS A 15 -24.00 17.32 -21.95
C LYS A 15 -22.95 17.32 -20.83
N GLU A 16 -21.68 17.53 -21.17
CA GLU A 16 -20.57 17.53 -20.21
C GLU A 16 -20.72 18.66 -19.18
N THR A 17 -21.13 19.85 -19.61
CA THR A 17 -21.40 20.98 -18.71
C THR A 17 -22.52 20.65 -17.73
N VAL A 18 -23.64 20.12 -18.22
CA VAL A 18 -24.78 19.71 -17.38
C VAL A 18 -24.36 18.61 -16.41
N GLU A 19 -23.61 17.61 -16.88
CA GLU A 19 -23.09 16.54 -16.04
C GLU A 19 -22.22 17.09 -14.91
N THR A 20 -21.30 18.00 -15.24
CA THR A 20 -20.41 18.64 -14.27
C THR A 20 -21.21 19.44 -13.24
N CYS A 21 -22.22 20.20 -13.66
CA CYS A 21 -23.11 20.91 -12.74
C CYS A 21 -23.88 19.95 -11.82
N LEU A 22 -24.37 18.82 -12.34
CA LEU A 22 -25.07 17.82 -11.54
C LEU A 22 -24.13 17.13 -10.54
N ARG A 23 -22.92 16.76 -10.97
CA ARG A 23 -21.88 16.20 -10.09
C ARG A 23 -21.51 17.18 -8.96
N HIS A 24 -21.28 18.45 -9.29
CA HIS A 24 -21.04 19.51 -8.31
C HIS A 24 -22.20 19.62 -7.30
N ARG A 25 -23.45 19.69 -7.78
CA ARG A 25 -24.63 19.71 -6.90
C ARG A 25 -24.69 18.47 -6.01
N TRP A 26 -24.43 17.29 -6.56
CA TRP A 26 -24.44 16.05 -5.80
C TRP A 26 -23.39 16.05 -4.68
N MET A 27 -22.17 16.50 -4.97
CA MET A 27 -21.10 16.64 -3.98
C MET A 27 -21.54 17.56 -2.82
N HIS A 28 -22.11 18.72 -3.12
CA HIS A 28 -22.56 19.68 -2.10
C HIS A 28 -23.78 19.21 -1.30
N TYR A 29 -24.81 18.66 -1.96
CA TYR A 29 -26.08 18.36 -1.30
C TYR A 29 -26.12 16.96 -0.68
N LYS A 30 -25.54 15.96 -1.34
CA LYS A 30 -25.54 14.57 -0.86
C LYS A 30 -24.35 14.30 0.05
N TYR A 31 -23.14 14.59 -0.42
CA TYR A 31 -21.91 14.26 0.32
C TYR A 31 -21.44 15.38 1.26
N ARG A 32 -22.01 16.59 1.13
CA ARG A 32 -21.61 17.79 1.91
C ARG A 32 -20.13 18.16 1.71
N LEU A 33 -19.60 17.86 0.53
CA LEU A 33 -18.23 18.14 0.12
C LEU A 33 -18.19 19.30 -0.87
N ASP A 34 -17.29 20.25 -0.63
CA ASP A 34 -16.97 21.34 -1.55
C ASP A 34 -15.78 20.93 -2.45
N PRO A 35 -15.95 20.86 -3.79
CA PRO A 35 -14.88 20.48 -4.71
C PRO A 35 -13.62 21.35 -4.60
N LYS A 36 -13.74 22.66 -4.35
CA LYS A 36 -12.57 23.54 -4.18
C LYS A 36 -11.78 23.15 -2.94
N ARG A 37 -12.48 22.75 -1.89
CA ARG A 37 -11.84 22.29 -0.64
C ARG A 37 -11.17 20.93 -0.82
N ILE A 38 -11.78 20.01 -1.57
CA ILE A 38 -11.15 18.73 -1.95
C ILE A 38 -9.81 19.00 -2.64
N MET A 39 -9.77 19.93 -3.61
CA MET A 39 -8.51 20.28 -4.29
C MET A 39 -7.46 20.84 -3.33
N GLN A 40 -7.84 21.71 -2.40
CA GLN A 40 -6.94 22.24 -1.38
C GLN A 40 -6.38 21.13 -0.47
N ILE A 41 -7.24 20.18 -0.08
CA ILE A 41 -6.84 19.04 0.74
C ILE A 41 -5.89 18.14 -0.02
N ASN A 42 -6.18 17.80 -1.28
CA ASN A 42 -5.28 16.98 -2.09
C ASN A 42 -3.93 17.68 -2.34
N ALA A 43 -3.93 19.01 -2.51
CA ALA A 43 -2.69 19.77 -2.59
C ALA A 43 -1.88 19.72 -1.29
N LYS A 44 -2.56 19.72 -0.12
CA LYS A 44 -1.90 19.69 1.18
C LYS A 44 -1.41 18.29 1.58
N TRP A 45 -2.23 17.28 1.33
CA TRP A 45 -2.14 15.93 1.89
C TRP A 45 -1.97 14.82 0.84
N GLY A 46 -1.83 15.18 -0.44
CA GLY A 46 -1.56 14.23 -1.51
C GLY A 46 -2.82 13.66 -2.17
N PRO A 47 -2.67 12.75 -3.13
CA PRO A 47 -3.77 12.19 -3.91
C PRO A 47 -4.58 11.17 -3.10
N LEU A 48 -5.51 11.66 -2.27
CA LEU A 48 -6.39 10.82 -1.45
C LEU A 48 -7.44 10.09 -2.31
N GLU A 49 -7.80 8.88 -1.91
CA GLU A 49 -8.88 8.11 -2.51
C GLU A 49 -10.23 8.51 -1.89
N TRP A 50 -10.97 9.39 -2.59
CA TRP A 50 -12.23 9.96 -2.10
C TRP A 50 -13.42 8.99 -2.11
N ARG A 51 -13.24 7.79 -2.68
CA ARG A 51 -14.19 6.68 -2.52
C ARG A 51 -14.12 6.04 -1.13
N LEU A 52 -13.03 6.24 -0.40
CA LEU A 52 -12.76 5.65 0.91
C LEU A 52 -13.00 6.65 2.05
N PRO A 53 -13.35 6.16 3.27
CA PRO A 53 -13.75 7.02 4.38
C PRO A 53 -12.64 7.93 4.90
N GLU A 54 -11.36 7.57 4.74
CA GLU A 54 -10.20 8.30 5.24
C GLU A 54 -10.13 9.72 4.66
N ALA A 55 -10.39 9.87 3.36
CA ALA A 55 -10.41 11.17 2.69
C ALA A 55 -11.49 12.09 3.28
N HIS A 56 -12.65 11.51 3.65
CA HIS A 56 -13.76 12.25 4.26
C HIS A 56 -13.45 12.62 5.71
N ALA A 57 -12.81 11.73 6.47
CA ALA A 57 -12.35 12.03 7.82
C ALA A 57 -11.36 13.19 7.83
N ILE A 58 -10.38 13.20 6.91
CA ILE A 58 -9.44 14.30 6.73
C ILE A 58 -10.18 15.60 6.37
N TYR A 59 -11.16 15.54 5.46
CA TYR A 59 -11.98 16.69 5.10
C TYR A 59 -12.66 17.34 6.30
N TRP A 60 -13.35 16.55 7.11
CA TRP A 60 -14.07 17.08 8.27
C TRP A 60 -13.14 17.51 9.40
N ALA A 61 -12.00 16.83 9.58
CA ALA A 61 -10.98 17.24 10.55
C ALA A 61 -10.37 18.60 10.20
N GLU A 62 -10.04 18.81 8.93
CA GLU A 62 -9.51 20.07 8.41
C GLU A 62 -10.51 21.22 8.61
N ARG A 63 -11.81 20.97 8.34
CA ARG A 63 -12.87 21.95 8.63
C ARG A 63 -13.05 22.22 10.13
N GLY A 64 -12.91 21.19 10.97
CA GLY A 64 -12.94 21.32 12.42
C GLY A 64 -11.81 22.22 12.91
N ARG A 65 -10.59 22.01 12.38
CA ARG A 65 -9.40 22.80 12.74
C ARG A 65 -9.57 24.30 12.44
N GLU A 66 -10.24 24.65 11.35
CA GLU A 66 -10.52 26.05 11.00
C GLU A 66 -11.54 26.71 11.93
N LYS A 67 -12.47 25.91 12.47
CA LYS A 67 -13.52 26.40 13.35
C LYS A 67 -13.03 26.57 14.79
N TRP A 68 -12.10 25.72 15.22
CA TRP A 68 -11.57 25.66 16.58
C TRP A 68 -10.26 26.42 16.67
N TYR A 69 -10.33 27.74 16.93
CA TYR A 69 -9.15 28.62 17.00
C TYR A 69 -8.92 29.25 18.38
N LEU A 70 -9.88 29.14 19.30
CA LEU A 70 -9.79 29.70 20.65
C LEU A 70 -8.83 28.89 21.53
N GLU A 71 -8.23 29.54 22.52
CA GLU A 71 -7.26 28.91 23.43
C GLU A 71 -7.86 27.69 24.17
N ASN A 72 -9.12 27.81 24.61
CA ASN A 72 -9.87 26.75 25.28
C ASN A 72 -10.30 25.58 24.37
N ASP A 73 -10.08 25.67 23.05
CA ASP A 73 -10.37 24.59 22.10
C ASP A 73 -9.17 23.64 21.88
N SER A 74 -8.12 23.73 22.71
CA SER A 74 -6.91 22.89 22.60
C SER A 74 -7.21 21.40 22.41
N PHE A 75 -8.10 20.83 23.21
CA PHE A 75 -8.50 19.42 23.09
C PHE A 75 -9.20 19.09 21.75
N LYS A 76 -10.04 20.00 21.24
CA LYS A 76 -10.74 19.80 19.96
C LYS A 76 -9.78 19.90 18.78
N ARG A 77 -8.82 20.82 18.84
CA ARG A 77 -7.74 20.95 17.84
C ARG A 77 -6.87 19.70 17.82
N LEU A 78 -6.45 19.23 18.99
CA LEU A 78 -5.70 17.98 19.13
C LEU A 78 -6.48 16.78 18.56
N SER A 79 -7.79 16.72 18.82
CA SER A 79 -8.65 15.66 18.25
C SER A 79 -8.71 15.71 16.72
N CYS A 80 -8.76 16.91 16.13
CA CYS A 80 -8.70 17.08 14.67
C CYS A 80 -7.34 16.66 14.11
N ASP A 81 -6.24 17.06 14.76
CA ASP A 81 -4.88 16.66 14.35
C ASP A 81 -4.71 15.13 14.40
N ARG A 82 -5.20 14.48 15.47
CA ARG A 82 -5.24 13.01 15.59
C ARG A 82 -6.02 12.36 14.46
N MET A 83 -7.21 12.86 14.17
CA MET A 83 -8.02 12.34 13.07
C MET A 83 -7.32 12.48 11.72
N ILE A 84 -6.59 13.58 11.47
CA ILE A 84 -5.81 13.77 10.24
C ILE A 84 -4.70 12.74 10.15
N PHE A 85 -3.76 12.68 11.10
CA PHE A 85 -2.60 11.79 10.94
C PHE A 85 -2.98 10.30 10.97
N GLN A 86 -4.01 9.92 11.75
CA GLN A 86 -4.51 8.53 11.78
C GLN A 86 -5.17 8.15 10.45
N SER A 87 -6.00 9.04 9.89
CA SER A 87 -6.63 8.79 8.59
C SER A 87 -5.61 8.82 7.44
N MET A 88 -4.59 9.67 7.53
CA MET A 88 -3.47 9.68 6.59
C MET A 88 -2.70 8.36 6.63
N ASN A 89 -2.42 7.83 7.82
CA ASN A 89 -1.79 6.52 7.96
C ASN A 89 -2.67 5.41 7.37
N ALA A 90 -3.97 5.37 7.71
CA ALA A 90 -4.90 4.41 7.12
C ALA A 90 -4.98 4.52 5.58
N ALA A 91 -4.99 5.74 5.04
CA ALA A 91 -4.96 5.99 3.60
C ALA A 91 -3.64 5.54 2.96
N PHE A 92 -2.51 5.61 3.66
CA PHE A 92 -1.28 5.00 3.16
C PHE A 92 -1.37 3.46 3.14
N GLN A 93 -1.95 2.84 4.17
CA GLN A 93 -2.03 1.38 4.28
C GLN A 93 -3.02 0.73 3.30
N MET A 94 -4.17 1.37 3.04
CA MET A 94 -5.27 0.77 2.24
C MET A 94 -5.97 1.79 1.32
N GLY A 95 -5.34 2.94 1.03
CA GLY A 95 -5.98 4.05 0.31
C GLY A 95 -5.82 4.04 -1.20
N ARG A 96 -5.57 2.89 -1.84
CA ARG A 96 -5.66 2.71 -3.29
C ARG A 96 -6.70 1.63 -3.58
N LEU A 97 -7.73 1.99 -4.34
CA LEU A 97 -8.82 1.09 -4.70
C LEU A 97 -8.67 0.64 -6.16
N ILE A 98 -8.28 -0.60 -6.36
CA ILE A 98 -8.12 -1.26 -7.65
C ILE A 98 -9.44 -1.93 -8.02
N TYR A 99 -9.98 -1.62 -9.19
CA TYR A 99 -11.20 -2.24 -9.69
C TYR A 99 -10.98 -2.76 -11.11
N LEU A 100 -10.87 -4.09 -11.22
CA LEU A 100 -10.77 -4.80 -12.48
C LEU A 100 -12.19 -5.12 -12.97
N LYS A 101 -12.70 -4.25 -13.84
CA LYS A 101 -14.10 -4.26 -14.30
C LYS A 101 -14.49 -5.54 -15.04
N ASP A 102 -13.56 -6.08 -15.81
CA ASP A 102 -13.70 -7.29 -16.63
C ASP A 102 -14.05 -8.52 -15.81
N ILE A 103 -13.55 -8.60 -14.57
CA ILE A 103 -13.79 -9.72 -13.65
C ILE A 103 -14.56 -9.31 -12.38
N GLU A 104 -15.12 -8.10 -12.38
CA GLU A 104 -15.84 -7.49 -11.25
C GLU A 104 -15.08 -7.58 -9.91
N HIS A 105 -13.74 -7.46 -9.96
CA HIS A 105 -12.88 -7.64 -8.79
C HIS A 105 -12.46 -6.32 -8.18
N LEU A 106 -12.64 -6.18 -6.87
CA LEU A 106 -12.31 -4.98 -6.10
C LEU A 106 -11.28 -5.32 -5.01
N GLU A 107 -10.15 -4.63 -5.02
CA GLU A 107 -9.07 -4.81 -4.04
C GLU A 107 -8.64 -3.45 -3.48
N MET A 108 -8.32 -3.42 -2.19
CA MET A 108 -7.63 -2.28 -1.57
C MET A 108 -6.17 -2.61 -1.39
N THR A 109 -5.31 -1.69 -1.83
CA THR A 109 -3.85 -1.80 -1.67
C THR A 109 -3.32 -0.55 -0.97
N PRO A 110 -2.10 -0.60 -0.44
CA PRO A 110 -1.36 0.57 -0.03
C PRO A 110 -1.31 1.65 -1.12
N ASN A 111 -1.37 2.91 -0.68
CA ASN A 111 -1.12 4.08 -1.51
C ASN A 111 0.23 4.68 -1.08
N THR A 112 1.30 4.10 -1.60
CA THR A 112 2.69 4.42 -1.23
C THR A 112 3.05 5.89 -1.51
N ALA A 113 2.41 6.51 -2.50
CA ALA A 113 2.55 7.93 -2.83
C ALA A 113 2.17 8.88 -1.66
N LEU A 114 1.45 8.39 -0.65
CA LEU A 114 1.07 9.19 0.52
C LEU A 114 2.15 9.28 1.60
N VAL A 115 3.22 8.48 1.55
CA VAL A 115 4.16 8.32 2.68
C VAL A 115 4.72 9.64 3.23
N ASP A 116 5.10 10.56 2.36
CA ASP A 116 5.65 11.86 2.76
C ASP A 116 4.59 12.76 3.39
N TYR A 117 3.35 12.67 2.91
CA TYR A 117 2.23 13.42 3.45
C TYR A 117 1.81 12.89 4.83
N VAL A 118 1.90 11.58 5.06
CA VAL A 118 1.68 11.00 6.40
C VAL A 118 2.76 11.49 7.36
N CYS A 119 4.03 11.45 6.95
CA CYS A 119 5.13 11.99 7.76
C CYS A 119 4.88 13.45 8.14
N LYS A 120 4.55 14.29 7.14
CA LYS A 120 4.19 15.69 7.34
C LYS A 120 3.03 15.85 8.32
N ALA A 121 2.01 14.99 8.25
CA ALA A 121 0.87 15.06 9.17
C ALA A 121 1.28 14.79 10.62
N TYR A 122 2.15 13.80 10.86
CA TYR A 122 2.71 13.54 12.19
C TYR A 122 3.60 14.68 12.68
N GLU A 123 4.45 15.22 11.81
CA GLU A 123 5.37 16.33 12.14
C GLU A 123 4.60 17.61 12.47
N GLU A 124 3.65 18.02 11.63
CA GLU A 124 2.78 19.17 11.88
C GLU A 124 1.98 19.01 13.18
N ALA A 125 1.50 17.81 13.48
CA ALA A 125 0.78 17.54 14.73
C ALA A 125 1.69 17.63 15.95
N GLY A 126 2.93 17.13 15.86
CA GLY A 126 3.92 17.18 16.94
C GLY A 126 4.48 18.57 17.21
N GLU A 127 4.57 19.44 16.20
CA GLU A 127 4.93 20.86 16.38
C GLU A 127 3.84 21.62 17.14
N ARG A 128 2.57 21.31 16.86
CA ARG A 128 1.41 21.98 17.48
C ARG A 128 1.07 21.46 18.87
N ASN A 129 1.44 20.21 19.17
CA ASN A 129 1.06 19.53 20.40
C ASN A 129 2.31 18.92 21.04
N SER A 130 2.70 19.40 22.21
CA SER A 130 3.88 18.92 22.96
C SER A 130 3.76 17.48 23.51
N GLU A 131 2.74 16.72 23.09
CA GLU A 131 2.44 15.39 23.61
C GLU A 131 3.42 14.32 23.11
N PHE A 132 4.07 13.67 24.08
CA PHE A 132 4.95 12.51 23.92
C PHE A 132 4.29 11.32 23.19
N ALA A 133 2.96 11.18 23.28
CA ALA A 133 2.20 10.07 22.67
C ALA A 133 2.29 10.03 21.13
N MET A 134 2.56 11.16 20.48
CA MET A 134 2.72 11.21 19.02
C MET A 134 4.03 10.56 18.55
N LYS A 135 5.07 10.54 19.39
CA LYS A 135 6.37 9.94 19.02
C LYS A 135 6.27 8.44 18.82
N GLY A 136 5.60 7.71 19.72
CA GLY A 136 5.43 6.27 19.58
C GLY A 136 4.61 5.89 18.35
N GLY A 137 3.49 6.59 18.10
CA GLY A 137 2.67 6.37 16.91
C GLY A 137 3.41 6.67 15.60
N TYR A 138 4.22 7.73 15.57
CA TYR A 138 5.02 8.06 14.38
C TYR A 138 6.13 7.04 14.12
N VAL A 139 6.82 6.60 15.17
CA VAL A 139 7.86 5.55 15.05
C VAL A 139 7.27 4.25 14.50
N ASN A 140 6.11 3.83 15.00
CA ASN A 140 5.42 2.64 14.46
C ASN A 140 5.05 2.83 12.99
N PHE A 141 4.52 4.00 12.61
CA PHE A 141 4.26 4.32 11.21
C PHE A 141 5.53 4.23 10.35
N LEU A 142 6.68 4.72 10.83
CA LEU A 142 7.93 4.65 10.07
C LEU A 142 8.43 3.20 9.89
N VAL A 143 8.20 2.32 10.87
CA VAL A 143 8.43 0.87 10.71
C VAL A 143 7.51 0.31 9.63
N ASP A 144 6.19 0.53 9.75
CA ASP A 144 5.19 0.01 8.82
C ASP A 144 5.42 0.53 7.39
N ALA A 145 5.76 1.80 7.24
CA ALA A 145 6.06 2.44 5.97
C ALA A 145 7.32 1.86 5.34
N THR A 146 8.39 1.65 6.12
CA THR A 146 9.63 1.02 5.64
C THR A 146 9.35 -0.37 5.09
N VAL A 147 8.64 -1.21 5.85
CA VAL A 147 8.30 -2.58 5.45
C VAL A 147 7.36 -2.59 4.24
N THR A 148 6.36 -1.70 4.20
CA THR A 148 5.39 -1.62 3.10
C THR A 148 6.03 -1.16 1.80
N LEU A 149 6.80 -0.08 1.83
CA LEU A 149 7.53 0.40 0.65
C LEU A 149 8.50 -0.65 0.11
N TYR A 150 9.17 -1.40 0.99
CA TYR A 150 10.03 -2.50 0.58
C TYR A 150 9.25 -3.60 -0.17
N LYS A 151 8.11 -4.04 0.40
CA LYS A 151 7.20 -5.02 -0.23
C LYS A 151 6.65 -4.54 -1.57
N PHE A 152 6.51 -3.24 -1.76
CA PHE A 152 6.02 -2.64 -3.00
C PHE A 152 7.15 -2.24 -3.96
N GLY A 153 8.39 -2.69 -3.73
CA GLY A 153 9.52 -2.48 -4.65
C GLY A 153 10.22 -1.12 -4.51
N GLU A 154 9.66 -0.19 -3.73
CA GLU A 154 10.19 1.15 -3.50
C GLU A 154 11.35 1.17 -2.46
N LYS A 155 12.39 0.36 -2.67
CA LYS A 155 13.49 0.15 -1.71
C LYS A 155 14.23 1.44 -1.35
N ALA A 156 14.39 2.37 -2.29
CA ALA A 156 15.01 3.67 -2.03
C ALA A 156 14.19 4.51 -1.03
N LYS A 157 12.87 4.53 -1.21
CA LYS A 157 11.95 5.25 -0.32
C LYS A 157 11.83 4.55 1.03
N ALA A 158 11.82 3.22 1.05
CA ALA A 158 11.89 2.44 2.28
C ALA A 158 13.14 2.78 3.11
N LYS A 159 14.32 2.88 2.45
CA LYS A 159 15.55 3.31 3.11
C LYS A 159 15.42 4.71 3.70
N GLU A 160 14.81 5.66 2.98
CA GLU A 160 14.57 7.01 3.48
C GLU A 160 13.71 6.99 4.76
N MET A 161 12.64 6.20 4.79
CA MET A 161 11.78 6.06 5.98
C MET A 161 12.53 5.44 7.17
N MET A 162 13.39 4.44 6.91
CA MET A 162 14.25 3.84 7.92
C MET A 162 15.24 4.87 8.51
N GLU A 163 15.91 5.66 7.66
CA GLU A 163 16.83 6.71 8.12
C GLU A 163 16.08 7.80 8.89
N LYS A 164 14.84 8.10 8.51
CA LYS A 164 13.97 9.01 9.26
C LYS A 164 13.67 8.44 10.64
N GLY A 165 13.30 7.17 10.72
CA GLY A 165 13.08 6.44 11.98
C GLY A 165 14.31 6.46 12.90
N ARG A 166 15.50 6.25 12.35
CA ARG A 166 16.77 6.32 13.12
C ARG A 166 17.01 7.67 13.78
N LYS A 167 16.53 8.78 13.21
CA LYS A 167 16.65 10.11 13.84
C LYS A 167 15.82 10.24 15.12
N TYR A 168 14.72 9.48 15.23
CA TYR A 168 13.82 9.52 16.38
C TYR A 168 14.10 8.41 17.40
N THR A 169 14.45 7.20 16.94
CA THR A 169 14.64 6.01 17.78
C THR A 169 15.72 5.10 17.18
N PRO A 170 17.01 5.49 17.23
CA PRO A 170 18.12 4.75 16.62
C PRO A 170 18.15 3.26 16.98
N GLU A 171 17.81 2.93 18.24
CA GLU A 171 17.79 1.59 18.80
C GLU A 171 16.72 0.68 18.18
N ARG A 172 15.67 1.24 17.57
CA ARG A 172 14.60 0.47 16.90
C ARG A 172 14.98 0.10 15.48
N PHE A 173 15.77 0.93 14.79
CA PHE A 173 16.09 0.82 13.37
C PHE A 173 17.56 0.42 13.13
N LEU A 174 17.94 -0.73 13.68
CA LEU A 174 19.29 -1.31 13.60
C LEU A 174 19.52 -2.08 12.29
N GLY A 175 20.79 -2.27 11.93
CA GLY A 175 21.19 -3.03 10.75
C GLY A 175 20.98 -2.28 9.44
N ASN A 176 21.20 -2.95 8.30
CA ASN A 176 20.86 -2.41 6.98
C ASN A 176 19.35 -2.61 6.69
N LEU A 177 18.86 -2.05 5.57
CA LEU A 177 17.45 -2.12 5.20
C LEU A 177 16.94 -3.56 5.06
N ASP A 178 17.69 -4.42 4.36
CA ASP A 178 17.28 -5.80 4.12
C ASP A 178 17.20 -6.57 5.45
N ASP A 179 18.22 -6.45 6.30
CA ASP A 179 18.24 -7.10 7.61
C ASP A 179 17.10 -6.61 8.51
N PHE A 180 16.82 -5.30 8.48
CA PHE A 180 15.73 -4.70 9.23
C PHE A 180 14.38 -5.23 8.76
N VAL A 181 14.06 -5.14 7.46
CA VAL A 181 12.79 -5.62 6.92
C VAL A 181 12.65 -7.12 7.13
N MET A 182 13.71 -7.89 6.87
CA MET A 182 13.66 -9.33 7.12
C MET A 182 13.45 -9.65 8.59
N LYS A 183 14.00 -8.87 9.53
CA LYS A 183 13.69 -9.03 10.95
C LYS A 183 12.20 -8.78 11.22
N GLU A 184 11.63 -7.68 10.72
CA GLU A 184 10.20 -7.38 10.90
C GLU A 184 9.29 -8.45 10.28
N LEU A 185 9.67 -9.00 9.12
CA LEU A 185 8.88 -10.02 8.43
C LEU A 185 9.10 -11.44 8.98
N ALA A 186 10.25 -11.69 9.61
CA ALA A 186 10.68 -13.00 10.09
C ALA A 186 10.71 -13.10 11.63
N GLU A 187 10.19 -12.11 12.36
CA GLU A 187 10.22 -12.08 13.83
C GLU A 187 9.59 -13.36 14.44
N ASP A 188 8.64 -14.00 13.73
CA ASP A 188 8.05 -15.29 14.11
C ASP A 188 8.76 -16.52 13.50
N MET A 189 9.60 -16.37 12.47
CA MET A 189 10.20 -17.48 11.73
C MET A 189 11.43 -18.10 12.41
N GLU A 190 12.16 -17.35 13.23
CA GLU A 190 13.36 -17.88 13.92
C GLU A 190 12.98 -18.82 15.07
N ALA A 191 11.78 -18.62 15.66
CA ALA A 191 11.16 -19.55 16.61
C ALA A 191 10.18 -20.53 15.93
N ALA A 192 10.01 -20.45 14.61
CA ALA A 192 8.97 -21.20 13.89
C ALA A 192 9.27 -22.69 13.80
N SER A 193 8.20 -23.47 13.98
CA SER A 193 8.12 -24.85 13.51
C SER A 193 8.28 -24.91 11.98
N TYR A 194 8.62 -26.10 11.47
CA TYR A 194 8.65 -26.37 10.02
C TYR A 194 7.37 -25.89 9.31
N GLN A 195 6.19 -26.15 9.90
CA GLN A 195 4.89 -25.79 9.32
C GLN A 195 4.71 -24.28 9.23
N GLN A 196 5.12 -23.54 10.27
CA GLN A 196 5.07 -22.07 10.25
C GLN A 196 6.02 -21.52 9.18
N ALA A 197 7.26 -22.00 9.11
CA ALA A 197 8.22 -21.52 8.11
C ALA A 197 7.77 -21.82 6.67
N GLN A 198 7.25 -23.03 6.41
CA GLN A 198 6.69 -23.39 5.12
C GLN A 198 5.48 -22.52 4.78
N GLY A 199 4.56 -22.34 5.73
CA GLY A 199 3.36 -21.52 5.58
C GLY A 199 3.68 -20.06 5.27
N THR A 200 4.70 -19.48 5.92
CA THR A 200 5.12 -18.09 5.66
C THR A 200 5.66 -17.94 4.23
N VAL A 201 6.65 -18.75 3.83
CA VAL A 201 7.22 -18.67 2.46
C VAL A 201 6.13 -18.91 1.41
N GLN A 202 5.26 -19.89 1.65
CA GLN A 202 4.12 -20.16 0.78
C GLN A 202 3.15 -18.99 0.71
N GLY A 203 2.85 -18.33 1.82
CA GLY A 203 2.00 -17.14 1.86
C GLY A 203 2.54 -15.99 1.01
N TYR A 204 3.84 -15.72 1.06
CA TYR A 204 4.46 -14.70 0.20
C TYR A 204 4.40 -15.09 -1.28
N LEU A 205 4.66 -16.36 -1.63
CA LEU A 205 4.50 -16.85 -3.00
C LEU A 205 3.05 -16.76 -3.50
N MET A 206 2.08 -17.09 -2.65
CA MET A 206 0.66 -16.99 -2.99
C MET A 206 0.25 -15.53 -3.24
N ASN A 207 0.75 -14.60 -2.43
CA ASN A 207 0.55 -13.16 -2.65
C ASN A 207 1.22 -12.71 -3.95
N ALA A 208 2.44 -13.16 -4.27
CA ALA A 208 3.08 -12.83 -5.55
C ALA A 208 2.20 -13.21 -6.74
N TYR A 209 1.66 -14.43 -6.75
CA TYR A 209 0.75 -14.87 -7.82
C TYR A 209 -0.55 -14.08 -7.86
N TYR A 210 -1.10 -13.71 -6.70
CA TYR A 210 -2.28 -12.86 -6.66
C TYR A 210 -2.01 -11.47 -7.25
N GLN A 211 -0.91 -10.81 -6.86
CA GLN A 211 -0.50 -9.51 -7.38
C GLN A 211 -0.28 -9.56 -8.90
N LEU A 212 0.35 -10.62 -9.41
CA LEU A 212 0.52 -10.84 -10.84
C LEU A 212 -0.83 -10.95 -11.58
N ALA A 213 -1.81 -11.63 -10.96
CA ALA A 213 -3.14 -11.77 -11.53
C ALA A 213 -3.90 -10.45 -11.60
N ILE A 214 -3.56 -9.45 -10.78
CA ILE A 214 -4.19 -8.12 -10.78
C ILE A 214 -3.31 -7.03 -11.41
N ASP A 215 -2.35 -7.42 -12.24
CA ASP A 215 -1.42 -6.56 -12.99
C ASP A 215 -0.49 -5.68 -12.13
N GLU A 216 -0.13 -6.17 -10.94
CA GLU A 216 0.84 -5.54 -10.04
C GLU A 216 2.18 -6.28 -10.13
N ASP A 217 2.81 -6.26 -11.31
CA ASP A 217 4.02 -7.05 -11.66
C ASP A 217 5.21 -6.76 -10.73
N GLU A 218 5.55 -5.48 -10.55
CA GLU A 218 6.67 -5.06 -9.68
C GLU A 218 6.45 -5.48 -8.22
N VAL A 219 5.19 -5.43 -7.77
CA VAL A 219 4.81 -5.87 -6.43
C VAL A 219 4.94 -7.39 -6.34
N ALA A 220 4.48 -8.13 -7.36
CA ALA A 220 4.61 -9.58 -7.43
C ALA A 220 6.08 -10.02 -7.37
N GLU A 221 6.97 -9.38 -8.12
CA GLU A 221 8.41 -9.64 -8.09
C GLU A 221 8.99 -9.42 -6.69
N SER A 222 8.64 -8.31 -6.03
CA SER A 222 9.09 -8.04 -4.66
C SER A 222 8.62 -9.12 -3.67
N TYR A 223 7.38 -9.62 -3.79
CA TYR A 223 6.91 -10.75 -2.98
C TYR A 223 7.71 -12.04 -3.24
N VAL A 224 8.12 -12.32 -4.47
CA VAL A 224 9.00 -13.47 -4.80
C VAL A 224 10.39 -13.29 -4.17
N ASP A 225 10.97 -12.10 -4.27
CA ASP A 225 12.27 -11.78 -3.66
C ASP A 225 12.23 -11.99 -2.15
N ILE A 226 11.19 -11.49 -1.48
CA ILE A 226 10.99 -11.67 -0.04
C ILE A 226 10.84 -13.15 0.30
N ALA A 227 9.98 -13.87 -0.42
CA ALA A 227 9.80 -15.31 -0.21
C ALA A 227 11.14 -16.07 -0.34
N LYS A 228 11.96 -15.68 -1.31
CA LYS A 228 13.27 -16.27 -1.55
C LYS A 228 14.25 -15.95 -0.42
N GLN A 229 14.30 -14.71 0.05
CA GLN A 229 15.14 -14.31 1.18
C GLN A 229 14.76 -15.05 2.47
N LEU A 230 13.45 -15.17 2.76
CA LEU A 230 12.94 -15.93 3.90
C LEU A 230 13.28 -17.42 3.80
N TYR A 231 13.11 -18.02 2.61
CA TYR A 231 13.51 -19.41 2.34
C TYR A 231 15.01 -19.62 2.60
N ASP A 232 15.87 -18.74 2.07
CA ASP A 232 17.33 -18.86 2.20
C ASP A 232 17.82 -18.57 3.63
N ARG A 233 17.14 -17.69 4.38
CA ARG A 233 17.40 -17.48 5.81
C ARG A 233 17.03 -18.72 6.61
N TYR A 234 15.84 -19.28 6.42
CA TYR A 234 15.42 -20.50 7.12
C TYR A 234 16.31 -21.70 6.80
N ARG A 235 16.72 -21.86 5.53
CA ARG A 235 17.64 -22.91 5.12
C ARG A 235 18.97 -22.86 5.88
N ARG A 236 19.53 -21.65 6.08
CA ARG A 236 20.74 -21.44 6.90
C ARG A 236 20.48 -21.76 8.37
N PHE A 237 19.32 -21.38 8.90
CA PHE A 237 18.95 -21.65 10.29
C PHE A 237 18.84 -23.15 10.62
N VAL A 238 18.40 -23.97 9.67
CA VAL A 238 18.24 -25.42 9.87
C VAL A 238 19.46 -26.24 9.43
N GLU A 239 20.57 -25.59 9.07
CA GLU A 239 21.81 -26.24 8.66
C GLU A 239 22.28 -27.26 9.73
N GLY A 240 22.68 -28.45 9.29
CA GLY A 240 22.97 -29.61 10.14
C GLY A 240 21.75 -30.38 10.67
N THR A 241 20.52 -29.91 10.44
CA THR A 241 19.26 -30.58 10.83
C THR A 241 18.28 -30.77 9.66
N GLU A 242 18.78 -30.64 8.44
CA GLU A 242 18.01 -30.57 7.19
C GLU A 242 17.13 -31.79 6.99
N LYS A 243 17.61 -32.99 7.32
CA LYS A 243 16.86 -34.24 7.16
C LYS A 243 15.45 -34.20 7.78
N ARG A 244 15.26 -33.44 8.85
CA ARG A 244 13.99 -33.33 9.57
C ARG A 244 13.28 -31.99 9.38
N ARG A 245 14.03 -30.93 9.07
CA ARG A 245 13.54 -29.54 9.15
C ARG A 245 13.65 -28.77 7.84
N ALA A 246 14.31 -29.30 6.81
CA ALA A 246 14.44 -28.60 5.54
C ALA A 246 13.08 -28.40 4.87
N LEU A 247 12.86 -27.19 4.36
CA LEU A 247 11.72 -26.90 3.50
C LEU A 247 11.79 -27.69 2.19
N PRO A 248 10.66 -27.90 1.50
CA PRO A 248 10.66 -28.47 0.16
C PRO A 248 11.56 -27.64 -0.79
N PRO A 249 12.13 -28.24 -1.85
CA PRO A 249 12.92 -27.49 -2.81
C PRO A 249 12.18 -26.26 -3.35
N TRP A 250 12.91 -25.17 -3.57
CA TRP A 250 12.34 -23.88 -4.01
C TRP A 250 11.37 -24.01 -5.20
N GLU A 251 11.75 -24.72 -6.25
CA GLU A 251 10.89 -24.94 -7.42
C GLU A 251 9.61 -25.72 -7.08
N GLN A 252 9.67 -26.65 -6.14
CA GLN A 252 8.50 -27.38 -5.66
C GLN A 252 7.57 -26.46 -4.86
N MET A 253 8.12 -25.55 -4.04
CA MET A 253 7.33 -24.57 -3.30
C MET A 253 6.61 -23.63 -4.28
N LYS A 254 7.30 -23.09 -5.29
CA LYS A 254 6.67 -22.23 -6.32
C LYS A 254 5.49 -22.93 -7.00
N LYS A 255 5.67 -24.18 -7.46
CA LYS A 255 4.61 -24.97 -8.09
C LYS A 255 3.44 -25.23 -7.16
N THR A 256 3.72 -25.66 -5.93
CA THR A 256 2.69 -25.99 -4.93
C THR A 256 1.89 -24.75 -4.53
N SER A 257 2.56 -23.61 -4.32
CA SER A 257 1.91 -22.33 -4.03
C SER A 257 1.05 -21.84 -5.19
N LEU A 258 1.48 -22.04 -6.44
CA LEU A 258 0.71 -21.66 -7.63
C LEU A 258 -0.61 -22.41 -7.72
N GLU A 259 -0.56 -23.75 -7.61
CA GLU A 259 -1.75 -24.59 -7.65
C GLU A 259 -2.72 -24.25 -6.51
N ILE A 260 -2.18 -23.99 -5.31
CA ILE A 260 -2.98 -23.57 -4.17
C ILE A 260 -3.63 -22.20 -4.40
N THR A 261 -2.90 -21.21 -4.94
CA THR A 261 -3.48 -19.91 -5.30
C THR A 261 -4.63 -20.11 -6.28
N LYS A 262 -4.43 -20.82 -7.40
CA LYS A 262 -5.48 -21.07 -8.40
C LYS A 262 -6.73 -21.72 -7.79
N SER A 263 -6.55 -22.66 -6.85
CA SER A 263 -7.68 -23.34 -6.19
C SER A 263 -8.46 -22.49 -5.20
N ARG A 264 -7.87 -21.39 -4.69
CA ARG A 264 -8.43 -20.56 -3.62
C ARG A 264 -9.00 -19.24 -4.08
N VAL A 265 -8.54 -18.72 -5.22
CA VAL A 265 -9.04 -17.47 -5.80
C VAL A 265 -10.30 -17.73 -6.65
N PRO A 266 -11.13 -16.70 -6.88
CA PRO A 266 -12.26 -16.81 -7.80
C PRO A 266 -11.83 -17.30 -9.20
N PRO A 267 -12.68 -18.04 -9.94
CA PRO A 267 -12.32 -18.59 -11.25
C PRO A 267 -11.80 -17.55 -12.26
N ALA A 268 -12.34 -16.34 -12.21
CA ALA A 268 -11.91 -15.24 -13.09
C ALA A 268 -10.46 -14.79 -12.80
N ILE A 269 -10.07 -14.73 -11.52
CA ILE A 269 -8.69 -14.42 -11.10
C ILE A 269 -7.75 -15.58 -11.48
N ALA A 270 -8.19 -16.82 -11.30
CA ALA A 270 -7.39 -17.99 -11.67
C ALA A 270 -7.11 -18.04 -13.18
N ALA A 271 -8.12 -17.79 -14.02
CA ALA A 271 -7.96 -17.71 -15.47
C ALA A 271 -6.99 -16.57 -15.87
N ARG A 272 -7.14 -15.40 -15.25
CA ARG A 272 -6.25 -14.26 -15.48
C ARG A 272 -4.81 -14.58 -15.08
N LEU A 273 -4.60 -15.22 -13.93
CA LEU A 273 -3.27 -15.70 -13.52
C LEU A 273 -2.68 -16.65 -14.56
N GLU A 274 -3.46 -17.58 -15.11
CA GLU A 274 -2.99 -18.49 -16.17
C GLU A 274 -2.55 -17.77 -17.44
N GLU A 275 -3.26 -16.73 -17.84
CA GLU A 275 -2.90 -15.90 -18.99
C GLU A 275 -1.62 -15.10 -18.74
N ARG A 276 -1.42 -14.65 -17.51
CA ARG A 276 -0.29 -13.79 -17.08
C ARG A 276 0.98 -14.58 -16.76
N LEU A 277 0.87 -15.88 -16.47
CA LEU A 277 2.04 -16.72 -16.27
C LEU A 277 2.89 -16.78 -17.56
N PRO A 278 4.22 -16.63 -17.47
CA PRO A 278 5.07 -16.72 -18.63
C PRO A 278 4.90 -18.09 -19.31
N ARG A 279 4.62 -18.08 -20.61
CA ARG A 279 4.54 -19.31 -21.41
C ARG A 279 5.96 -19.84 -21.53
N THR A 280 6.23 -20.96 -20.85
CA THR A 280 7.48 -21.75 -20.83
C THR A 280 8.61 -21.25 -21.75
N ASN A 281 9.71 -20.79 -21.12
CA ASN A 281 10.99 -20.25 -21.63
C ASN A 281 11.17 -18.72 -21.61
N GLU A 282 10.15 -17.95 -21.26
CA GLU A 282 10.34 -16.56 -20.82
C GLU A 282 10.64 -16.55 -19.31
N LYS A 283 11.79 -15.99 -18.92
CA LYS A 283 12.12 -15.80 -17.50
C LYS A 283 11.08 -14.87 -16.88
N PHE A 284 10.66 -15.19 -15.65
CA PHE A 284 9.79 -14.35 -14.82
C PHE A 284 10.39 -12.96 -14.52
N ILE A 285 11.72 -12.77 -14.67
CA ILE A 285 12.46 -11.53 -14.30
C ILE A 285 13.70 -11.38 -15.21
N PRO A 286 13.88 -10.29 -15.97
CA PRO A 286 15.18 -9.84 -16.46
C PRO A 286 15.97 -9.10 -15.36
N SER A 287 17.28 -9.32 -15.27
CA SER A 287 18.12 -8.63 -14.28
C SER A 287 18.22 -7.12 -14.55
N ALA A 288 18.36 -6.32 -13.48
CA ALA A 288 18.47 -4.85 -13.48
C ALA A 288 19.70 -4.25 -14.20
N GLY A 289 20.24 -4.91 -15.21
CA GLY A 289 21.36 -4.46 -16.05
C GLY A 289 21.13 -4.56 -17.56
N GLU A 290 19.96 -4.99 -18.03
CA GLU A 290 19.67 -5.20 -19.47
C GLU A 290 18.74 -4.13 -20.08
N ILE A 291 18.95 -2.85 -19.72
CA ILE A 291 18.38 -1.73 -20.49
C ILE A 291 19.53 -1.06 -21.24
N GLU A 292 19.80 -1.49 -22.47
CA GLU A 292 20.58 -0.67 -23.39
C GLU A 292 19.75 0.57 -23.77
N ALA A 293 20.32 1.76 -23.56
CA ALA A 293 19.69 3.01 -23.94
C ALA A 293 19.39 3.01 -25.45
N PRO A 294 18.23 3.52 -25.89
CA PRO A 294 17.90 3.54 -27.31
C PRO A 294 18.92 4.39 -28.08
N VAL A 295 19.54 3.78 -29.09
CA VAL A 295 20.36 4.50 -30.07
C VAL A 295 19.42 5.30 -30.96
N VAL A 296 19.45 6.62 -30.80
CA VAL A 296 18.76 7.54 -31.69
C VAL A 296 19.49 7.51 -33.04
N GLN A 297 18.80 7.03 -34.09
CA GLN A 297 19.18 7.26 -35.48
C GLN A 297 18.60 8.59 -35.96
#